data_AF-A0A1G0CHE7-F1
#
_entry.id   AF-A0A1G0CHE7-F1
#
_cell.length_a   1.000
_cell.length_b   1.000
_cell.length_c   1.000
_cell.angle_alpha   90.00
_cell.angle_beta   90.00
_cell.angle_gamma   90.00
#
_symmetry.space_group_name_H-M   'P 1'
#
loop_
_entity.id
_entity.type
_entity.pdbx_description
1 polymer ?
#
loop_
_entity_poly.entity_id
_entity_poly.type
_entity_poly.pdbx_seq_one_letter_code
_entity_poly.pdbx_strand_id
1 'polypeptide(L)' 'MLFLRWIEYPHMMVCVHRTDDNGYHCSKYAGGKKVMGVTRQFPTKEKLRTFLIELPSAPTEIIEQFIQSLE' A
#
# COMPACT_ATOMS: atom_id res chain seq x y z
N MET A 1 11.44 -3.13 9.45
CA MET A 1 10.16 -3.08 8.70
C MET A 1 9.12 -4.00 9.32
N LEU A 2 7.91 -3.49 9.58
CA LEU A 2 6.77 -4.24 10.14
C LEU A 2 5.68 -4.42 9.08
N PHE A 3 5.19 -5.64 8.87
CA PHE A 3 4.04 -5.88 7.99
C PHE A 3 2.77 -5.26 8.56
N LEU A 4 2.00 -4.56 7.72
CA LEU A 4 0.72 -3.96 8.11
C LEU A 4 -0.45 -4.70 7.47
N ARG A 5 -0.49 -4.72 6.14
CA ARG A 5 -1.67 -5.24 5.42
C ARG A 5 -1.37 -5.61 3.97
N TRP A 6 -2.14 -6.56 3.48
CA TRP A 6 -2.38 -6.78 2.05
C TRP A 6 -3.66 -6.09 1.61
N ILE A 7 -3.58 -5.29 0.55
CA ILE A 7 -4.73 -4.64 -0.08
C ILE A 7 -4.93 -5.28 -1.44
N GLU A 8 -6.06 -5.95 -1.61
CA GLU A 8 -6.42 -6.64 -2.86
C GLU A 8 -7.14 -5.68 -3.82
N TYR A 9 -6.70 -5.67 -5.07
CA TYR A 9 -7.32 -4.99 -6.19
C TYR A 9 -7.74 -6.06 -7.22
N PRO A 10 -8.65 -5.76 -8.15
CA PRO A 10 -9.13 -6.77 -9.12
C PRO A 10 -8.05 -7.52 -9.91
N HIS A 11 -6.88 -6.90 -10.15
CA HIS A 11 -5.80 -7.47 -10.96
C HIS A 11 -4.42 -7.44 -10.27
N MET A 12 -4.35 -7.03 -9.01
CA MET A 12 -3.09 -6.89 -8.29
C MET A 12 -3.30 -6.91 -6.78
N MET A 13 -2.22 -7.08 -6.03
CA MET A 13 -2.21 -6.86 -4.59
C MET A 13 -1.11 -5.89 -4.22
N VAL A 14 -1.35 -5.07 -3.21
CA VAL A 14 -0.34 -4.18 -2.63
C VAL A 14 -0.06 -4.62 -1.21
N CYS A 15 1.20 -4.93 -0.92
CA CYS A 15 1.68 -5.18 0.43
C CYS A 15 2.14 -3.86 1.03
N VAL A 16 1.64 -3.50 2.21
CA VAL A 16 2.04 -2.30 2.95
C VAL A 16 2.81 -2.70 4.21
N HIS A 17 3.93 -2.05 4.45
CA HIS A 17 4.76 -2.19 5.64
C HIS A 17 5.01 -0.83 6.29
N ARG A 18 5.22 -0.82 7.60
CA ARG A 18 5.84 0.29 8.33
C ARG A 18 7.36 0.17 8.20
N THR A 19 8.04 1.28 7.92
CA THR A 19 9.51 1.36 7.91
C THR A 19 10.05 1.80 9.26
N ASP A 20 11.36 1.61 9.49
CA ASP A 20 11.98 1.86 10.80
C ASP A 20 12.09 3.36 11.13
N ASP A 21 11.98 4.22 10.11
CA ASP A 21 11.86 5.68 10.20
C ASP A 21 10.41 6.16 10.37
N ASN A 22 9.49 5.27 10.76
CA ASN A 22 8.06 5.55 10.86
C ASN A 22 7.37 5.98 9.54
N GLY A 23 8.00 5.72 8.39
CA GLY A 23 7.36 5.82 7.08
C GLY A 23 6.58 4.56 6.69
N TYR A 24 6.27 4.45 5.40
CA TYR A 24 5.56 3.33 4.81
C TYR A 24 6.29 2.82 3.58
N HIS A 25 6.24 1.52 3.37
CA HIS A 25 6.80 0.88 2.19
C HIS A 25 5.77 -0.04 1.53
N CYS A 26 5.51 0.22 0.26
CA CYS A 26 4.57 -0.55 -0.55
C CYS A 26 5.29 -1.41 -1.59
N SER A 27 4.82 -2.63 -1.77
CA SER A 27 5.23 -3.52 -2.86
C SER A 27 4.00 -4.02 -3.63
N LYS A 28 4.02 -3.86 -4.95
CA LYS A 28 2.95 -4.34 -5.84
C LYS A 28 3.22 -5.78 -6.29
N TYR A 29 2.17 -6.57 -6.37
CA TYR A 29 2.17 -7.94 -6.86
C TYR A 29 1.09 -8.09 -7.94
N ALA A 30 1.41 -8.79 -9.03
CA ALA A 30 0.46 -9.12 -10.10
C ALA A 30 0.72 -10.57 -10.54
N GLY A 31 -0.33 -11.37 -10.70
CA GLY A 31 -0.20 -12.80 -11.03
C GLY A 31 0.65 -13.60 -10.03
N GLY A 32 0.58 -13.25 -8.74
CA GLY A 32 1.34 -13.90 -7.67
C GLY A 32 2.84 -13.53 -7.61
N LYS A 33 3.32 -12.64 -8.48
CA LYS A 33 4.73 -12.22 -8.52
C LYS A 33 4.89 -10.76 -8.15
N LYS A 34 5.98 -10.44 -7.44
CA LYS A 34 6.35 -9.06 -7.13
C LYS A 34 6.68 -8.32 -8.43
N VAL A 35 6.07 -7.15 -8.64
CA VAL A 35 6.37 -6.27 -9.76
C VAL A 35 7.58 -5.41 -9.39
N MET A 36 8.72 -5.67 -10.02
CA MET A 36 9.95 -4.92 -9.78
C MET A 36 9.81 -3.46 -10.27
N GLY A 37 10.45 -2.51 -9.58
CA GLY A 37 10.40 -1.09 -9.92
C GLY A 37 9.15 -0.33 -9.46
N VAL A 38 8.12 -1.02 -8.94
CA VAL A 38 6.89 -0.40 -8.38
C VAL A 38 6.89 -0.42 -6.85
N THR A 39 8.07 -0.62 -6.26
CA THR A 39 8.27 -0.52 -4.82
C THR A 39 8.46 0.95 -4.47
N ARG A 40 7.60 1.51 -3.62
CA ARG A 40 7.65 2.93 -3.24
C ARG A 40 7.67 3.09 -1.72
N GLN A 41 8.42 4.08 -1.25
CA GLN A 41 8.43 4.51 0.14
C GLN A 41 7.68 5.83 0.27
N PHE A 42 6.88 5.96 1.33
CA PHE A 42 6.05 7.12 1.61
C PHE A 42 6.32 7.60 3.05
N PRO A 43 6.73 8.86 3.26
CA PRO A 43 7.04 9.35 4.60
C PRO A 43 5.80 9.66 5.45
N THR A 44 4.62 9.77 4.84
CA THR A 44 3.39 10.13 5.57
C THR A 44 2.18 9.28 5.16
N LYS A 45 1.17 9.24 6.04
CA LYS A 45 -0.11 8.55 5.82
C LYS A 45 -0.84 9.08 4.58
N GLU A 46 -0.80 10.39 4.37
CA GLU A 46 -1.47 11.07 3.25
C GLU A 46 -0.83 10.70 1.92
N LYS A 47 0.50 10.66 1.85
CA LYS A 47 1.21 10.24 0.63
C LYS A 47 0.96 8.78 0.30
N LEU A 48 0.90 7.91 1.32
CA LEU A 48 0.50 6.52 1.16
C LEU A 48 -0.93 6.41 0.63
N ARG A 49 -1.89 7.12 1.25
CA ARG A 49 -3.29 7.14 0.85
C ARG A 49 -3.46 7.56 -0.60
N THR A 50 -2.88 8.69 -1.00
CA THR A 50 -2.96 9.19 -2.38
C THR A 50 -2.46 8.14 -3.37
N PHE A 51 -1.29 7.54 -3.11
CA PHE A 51 -0.77 6.49 -3.98
C PHE A 51 -1.71 5.29 -4.10
N LEU A 52 -2.26 4.80 -3.00
CA LEU A 52 -3.15 3.64 -3.01
C LEU A 52 -4.45 3.90 -3.78
N ILE A 53 -4.98 5.12 -3.71
CA ILE A 53 -6.23 5.52 -4.39
C ILE A 53 -5.99 5.80 -5.89
N GLU A 54 -4.82 6.33 -6.27
CA GLU A 54 -4.45 6.58 -7.67
C GLU A 54 -4.22 5.30 -8.49
N LEU A 55 -4.06 4.17 -7.81
CA LEU A 55 -3.93 2.88 -8.47
C LEU A 55 -5.25 2.47 -9.16
N PRO A 56 -5.19 1.89 -10.39
CA PRO A 56 -6.40 1.48 -11.11
C PRO A 56 -7.29 0.52 -10.30
N SER A 57 -8.60 0.77 -10.34
CA SER A 57 -9.61 -0.03 -9.64
C SER A 57 -9.37 -0.12 -8.14
N ALA A 58 -8.99 1.00 -7.51
CA ALA A 58 -8.74 1.07 -6.09
C ALA A 58 -9.98 0.71 -5.25
N PRO A 59 -9.85 -0.18 -4.26
CA PRO A 59 -10.89 -0.44 -3.28
C PRO A 59 -10.91 0.69 -2.24
N THR A 60 -11.41 1.87 -2.63
CA THR A 60 -11.28 3.11 -1.87
C THR A 60 -11.76 2.96 -0.42
N GLU A 61 -12.90 2.33 -0.17
CA GLU A 61 -13.41 2.14 1.20
C GLU A 61 -12.46 1.32 2.09
N ILE A 62 -11.89 0.23 1.56
CA ILE A 62 -10.92 -0.60 2.27
C ILE A 62 -9.65 0.20 2.56
N ILE A 63 -9.20 1.02 1.60
CA ILE A 63 -8.03 1.88 1.75
C ILE A 63 -8.28 2.93 2.84
N GLU A 64 -9.42 3.64 2.84
CA GLU A 64 -9.74 4.64 3.86
C GLU A 64 -9.79 4.03 5.26
N GLN A 65 -10.48 2.90 5.42
CA GLN A 65 -10.54 2.18 6.70
C GLN A 65 -9.15 1.75 7.18
N PHE A 66 -8.32 1.27 6.27
CA PHE A 66 -6.94 0.92 6.59
C PHE A 66 -6.13 2.15 7.01
N ILE A 67 -6.22 3.28 6.29
CA ILE A 67 -5.47 4.48 6.63
C ILE A 67 -5.90 5.03 8.00
N GLN A 68 -7.20 5.00 8.31
CA GLN A 68 -7.73 5.39 9.62
C GLN A 68 -7.23 4.49 10.75
N SER A 69 -7.02 3.19 10.50
CA SER A 69 -6.53 2.25 11.51
C SER A 69 -5.02 2.37 11.77
N LEU A 70 -4.30 3.14 10.97
CA LEU A 70 -2.90 3.44 11.23
C LEU A 70 -2.88 4.62 12.19
N GLU A 71 -2.62 4.38 13.48
CA GLU A 71 -2.34 5.42 14.49
C GLU A 71 -0.84 5.46 14.79
#